data_AF-A0A2N5ZCZ3-F1
#
_entry.id   AF-A0A2N5ZCZ3-F1
#
_cell.length_a   1.000
_cell.length_b   1.000
_cell.length_c   1.000
_cell.angle_alpha   90.00
_cell.angle_beta   90.00
_cell.angle_gamma   90.00
#
_symmetry.space_group_name_H-M   'P 1'
#
loop_
_entity.id
_entity.type
_entity.pdbx_description
1 polymer ?
#
loop_
_entity_poly.entity_id
_entity_poly.type
_entity_poly.pdbx_seq_one_letter_code
_entity_poly.pdbx_strand_id
1 'polypeptide(L)'
;MELIKNNIWFILFFIWGLPLSFYRSKFRNIVYQTDHLVINIKPVFWKELKGLFGNLYPDNLKYKKFRNFYLFYLSIYLVLFIAYLTFS
;
A
#
# COMPACT_ATOMS: atom_id res chain seq x y z
N MET A 1 17.56 -25.12 2.92
CA MET A 1 17.38 -24.80 1.49
C MET A 1 15.99 -25.18 0.99
N GLU A 2 15.49 -26.39 1.28
CA GLU A 2 14.13 -26.82 0.89
C GLU A 2 13.01 -25.94 1.45
N LEU A 3 13.10 -25.54 2.72
CA LEU A 3 12.07 -24.69 3.35
C LEU A 3 11.92 -23.32 2.66
N ILE A 4 13.00 -22.77 2.10
CA ILE A 4 12.96 -21.52 1.33
C ILE A 4 12.35 -21.76 -0.05
N LYS A 5 12.73 -22.84 -0.73
CA LYS A 5 12.19 -23.19 -2.04
C LYS A 5 10.68 -23.44 -1.98
N ASN A 6 10.22 -24.17 -0.97
CA ASN A 6 8.81 -24.54 -0.82
C ASN A 6 7.93 -23.35 -0.39
N ASN A 7 8.51 -22.30 0.20
CA ASN A 7 7.77 -21.14 0.71
C ASN A 7 8.13 -19.82 0.01
N ILE A 8 8.76 -19.88 -1.17
CA ILE A 8 9.31 -18.68 -1.82
C ILE A 8 8.25 -17.60 -2.07
N TRP A 9 7.04 -17.99 -2.49
CA TRP A 9 5.93 -17.07 -2.73
C TRP A 9 5.44 -16.40 -1.45
N PHE A 10 5.30 -17.16 -0.36
CA PHE A 10 4.97 -16.63 0.95
C PHE A 10 6.03 -15.65 1.46
N ILE A 11 7.30 -16.00 1.33
CA ILE A 11 8.43 -15.16 1.76
C ILE A 11 8.44 -13.85 0.96
N LEU A 12 8.31 -13.91 -0.36
CA LEU A 12 8.24 -12.72 -1.22
C LEU A 12 7.04 -11.84 -0.86
N PHE A 13 5.86 -12.44 -0.69
CA PHE A 13 4.65 -11.72 -0.29
C PHE A 13 4.82 -11.03 1.07
N PHE A 14 5.38 -11.73 2.07
CA PHE A 14 5.56 -11.19 3.41
C PHE A 14 6.59 -10.06 3.43
N ILE A 15 7.77 -10.26 2.82
CA ILE A 15 8.82 -9.24 2.74
C ILE A 15 8.32 -8.00 2.01
N TRP A 16 7.62 -8.18 0.89
CA TRP A 16 7.00 -7.06 0.17
C TRP A 16 5.82 -6.45 0.92
N GLY A 17 5.18 -7.19 1.83
CA GLY A 17 4.11 -6.68 2.69
C GLY A 17 4.60 -5.77 3.81
N LEU A 18 5.81 -5.98 4.35
CA LEU A 18 6.32 -5.24 5.50
C LEU A 18 6.30 -3.70 5.33
N PRO A 19 6.77 -3.14 4.19
CA PRO A 19 6.74 -1.68 3.99
C PRO A 19 5.33 -1.10 3.74
N LEU A 20 4.31 -1.93 3.52
CA LEU A 20 2.95 -1.48 3.18
C LEU A 20 2.38 -0.56 4.26
N SER A 21 2.61 -0.88 5.54
CA SER A 21 2.15 -0.08 6.67
C SER A 21 2.74 1.33 6.67
N PHE A 22 4.01 1.47 6.27
CA PHE A 22 4.68 2.76 6.17
C PHE A 22 4.08 3.60 5.03
N TYR A 23 3.92 3.02 3.84
CA TYR A 23 3.36 3.73 2.69
C TYR A 23 1.88 4.10 2.91
N ARG A 24 1.11 3.20 3.53
CA ARG A 24 -0.27 3.47 3.94
C ARG A 24 -0.32 4.64 4.91
N SER A 25 0.48 4.64 5.98
CA SER A 25 0.53 5.75 6.95
C SER A 25 0.82 7.09 6.26
N LYS A 26 1.85 7.12 5.41
CA LYS A 26 2.21 8.32 4.65
C LYS A 26 1.09 8.78 3.71
N PHE A 27 0.38 7.84 3.06
CA PHE A 27 -0.77 8.15 2.22
C PHE A 27 -1.90 8.80 3.03
N ARG A 28 -2.22 8.26 4.20
CA ARG A 28 -3.25 8.80 5.10
C ARG A 28 -2.89 10.19 5.57
N ASN A 29 -1.64 10.45 5.94
CA ASN A 29 -1.22 11.79 6.36
C ASN A 29 -1.48 12.82 5.26
N ILE A 30 -1.18 12.49 4.00
CA ILE A 30 -1.43 13.38 2.85
C ILE A 30 -2.93 13.56 2.59
N VAL A 31 -3.69 12.46 2.57
CA VAL A 31 -5.14 12.47 2.28
C VAL A 31 -5.93 13.22 3.35
N TYR A 32 -5.59 13.04 4.62
CA TYR A 32 -6.27 13.65 5.75
C TYR A 32 -5.63 14.98 6.20
N GLN A 33 -4.50 15.39 5.60
CA GLN A 33 -3.76 16.59 5.96
C GLN A 33 -3.44 16.65 7.46
N THR A 34 -2.93 15.55 8.01
CA THR A 34 -2.62 15.41 9.43
C THR A 34 -1.41 14.54 9.64
N ASP A 35 -0.65 14.79 10.70
CA ASP A 35 0.46 13.95 11.13
C ASP A 35 0.15 13.15 12.42
N HIS A 36 -1.10 13.19 12.88
CA HIS A 36 -1.50 12.46 14.08
C HIS A 36 -1.61 10.96 13.82
N LEU A 37 -0.91 10.16 14.65
CA LEU A 37 -0.97 8.69 14.64
C LEU A 37 -2.40 8.12 14.75
N VAL A 38 -3.32 8.88 15.36
CA VAL A 38 -4.72 8.53 15.49
C VAL A 38 -5.34 8.20 14.12
N ILE A 39 -4.92 8.86 13.03
CA ILE A 39 -5.48 8.55 11.71
C ILE A 39 -5.21 7.11 11.34
N ASN A 40 -4.03 6.56 11.67
CA ASN A 40 -3.63 5.21 11.30
C ASN A 40 -4.45 4.11 11.97
N ILE A 41 -5.02 4.40 13.15
CA ILE A 41 -5.86 3.46 13.92
C ILE A 41 -7.33 3.55 13.50
N LYS A 42 -7.79 4.74 13.08
CA LYS A 42 -9.19 4.96 12.68
C LYS A 42 -9.58 4.07 11.48
N PRO A 43 -10.75 3.41 11.51
CA PRO A 43 -11.25 2.58 10.40
C PRO A 43 -11.96 3.42 9.32
N VAL A 44 -11.36 4.52 8.90
CA VAL A 44 -11.88 5.39 7.83
C VAL A 44 -11.22 5.02 6.50
N PHE A 45 -12.02 4.83 5.44
CA PHE A 45 -11.52 4.35 4.14
C PHE A 45 -12.03 5.15 2.93
N TRP A 46 -13.21 5.78 3.02
CA TRP A 46 -13.83 6.46 1.89
C TRP A 46 -12.97 7.60 1.30
N LYS A 47 -12.31 8.39 2.16
CA LYS A 47 -11.42 9.46 1.69
C LYS A 47 -10.15 8.91 1.04
N GLU A 48 -9.66 7.76 1.53
CA GLU A 48 -8.51 7.05 0.98
C GLU A 48 -8.81 6.54 -0.43
N LEU A 49 -9.97 5.90 -0.64
CA LEU A 49 -10.41 5.46 -1.98
C LEU A 49 -10.54 6.64 -2.95
N LYS A 50 -11.18 7.74 -2.52
CA LYS A 50 -11.27 8.97 -3.32
C LYS A 50 -9.89 9.57 -3.62
N GLY A 51 -8.94 9.48 -2.67
CA GLY A 51 -7.58 9.96 -2.87
C GLY A 51 -6.71 9.03 -3.70
N LEU A 52 -7.04 7.75 -3.78
CA LEU A 52 -6.24 6.76 -4.49
C LEU A 52 -6.64 6.74 -5.97
N PHE A 53 -7.94 6.71 -6.25
CA PHE A 53 -8.47 6.63 -7.62
C PHE A 53 -8.96 7.97 -8.18
N GLY A 54 -9.21 8.95 -7.33
CA GLY A 54 -9.56 10.32 -7.73
C GLY A 54 -8.37 11.29 -7.64
N ASN A 55 -8.65 12.58 -7.81
CA ASN A 55 -7.67 13.65 -7.73
C ASN A 55 -8.07 14.67 -6.66
N LEU A 56 -7.81 14.36 -5.39
CA LEU A 56 -8.16 15.24 -4.26
C LEU A 56 -7.39 16.57 -4.28
N TYR A 57 -6.15 16.55 -4.77
CA TYR A 57 -5.26 17.71 -4.78
C TYR A 57 -4.59 17.87 -6.16
N PRO A 58 -5.31 18.42 -7.16
CA PRO A 58 -4.83 18.50 -8.54
C PRO A 58 -3.52 19.26 -8.69
N ASP A 59 -3.30 20.30 -7.88
CA ASP A 59 -2.11 21.16 -7.97
C ASP A 59 -0.90 20.61 -7.19
N ASN A 60 -1.11 19.59 -6.36
CA ASN A 60 -0.05 19.03 -5.52
C ASN A 60 0.73 17.94 -6.28
N LEU A 61 1.84 18.33 -6.92
CA LEU A 61 2.73 17.41 -7.63
C LEU A 61 3.31 16.30 -6.74
N LYS A 62 3.65 16.62 -5.47
CA LYS A 62 4.19 15.64 -4.52
C LYS A 62 3.16 14.55 -4.22
N TYR A 63 1.90 14.93 -4.00
CA TYR A 63 0.79 14.00 -3.81
C TYR A 63 0.58 13.13 -5.06
N LYS A 64 0.52 13.72 -6.26
CA LYS A 64 0.32 12.95 -7.50
C LYS A 64 1.43 11.91 -7.71
N LYS A 65 2.70 12.29 -7.51
CA LYS A 65 3.84 11.37 -7.61
C LYS A 65 3.73 10.24 -6.58
N PHE A 66 3.42 10.57 -5.33
CA PHE A 66 3.30 9.58 -4.27
C PHE A 66 2.10 8.65 -4.47
N ARG A 67 0.94 9.17 -4.89
CA ARG A 67 -0.26 8.39 -5.22
C ARG A 67 0.04 7.36 -6.32
N ASN A 68 0.69 7.77 -7.40
CA ASN A 68 1.02 6.86 -8.50
C ASN A 68 2.03 5.78 -8.06
N PHE A 69 3.05 6.14 -7.28
CA PHE A 69 3.95 5.17 -6.64
C PHE A 69 3.19 4.19 -5.74
N TYR A 70 2.28 4.69 -4.91
CA TYR A 70 1.53 3.86 -3.98
C TYR A 70 0.55 2.91 -4.70
N LEU A 71 -0.10 3.37 -5.77
CA LEU A 71 -0.92 2.54 -6.67
C LEU A 71 -0.10 1.41 -7.32
N PHE A 72 1.08 1.74 -7.86
CA PHE A 72 1.99 0.75 -8.42
C PHE A 72 2.41 -0.27 -7.36
N TYR A 73 2.77 0.19 -6.16
CA TYR A 73 3.14 -0.68 -5.04
C TYR A 73 2.01 -1.64 -4.66
N LEU A 74 0.78 -1.12 -4.53
CA LEU A 74 -0.43 -1.91 -4.25
C LEU A 74 -0.72 -2.92 -5.36
N SER A 75 -0.45 -2.56 -6.62
CA SER A 75 -0.63 -3.47 -7.76
C SER A 75 0.34 -4.64 -7.69
N ILE A 76 1.62 -4.40 -7.37
CA ILE A 76 2.59 -5.47 -7.14
C ILE A 76 2.18 -6.33 -5.95
N TYR A 77 1.77 -5.71 -4.85
CA TYR A 77 1.30 -6.43 -3.67
C TYR A 77 0.11 -7.34 -4.00
N LEU A 78 -0.84 -6.87 -4.81
CA LEU A 78 -1.97 -7.67 -5.28
C LEU A 78 -1.52 -8.85 -6.16
N VAL A 79 -0.58 -8.63 -7.09
CA VAL A 79 -0.03 -9.70 -7.94
C VAL A 79 0.68 -10.75 -7.10
N LEU A 80 1.50 -10.34 -6.12
CA LEU A 80 2.18 -11.26 -5.20
C LEU A 80 1.18 -12.03 -4.33
N PHE A 81 0.09 -11.38 -3.90
CA PHE A 81 -0.97 -12.05 -3.17
C PHE A 81 -1.68 -13.12 -4.01
N ILE A 82 -2.03 -12.80 -5.26
CA ILE A 82 -2.64 -13.76 -6.19
C ILE A 82 -1.66 -14.91 -6.49
N ALA A 83 -0.39 -14.61 -6.72
CA ALA A 83 0.64 -15.62 -6.92
C ALA A 83 0.78 -16.54 -5.69
N TYR A 84 0.75 -15.97 -4.48
CA TYR A 84 0.72 -16.74 -3.24
C TYR A 84 -0.52 -17.65 -3.17
N LEU A 85 -1.72 -17.17 -3.50
CA LEU A 85 -2.92 -18.02 -3.51
C LEU A 85 -2.90 -19.12 -4.57
N THR A 86 -2.11 -18.97 -5.64
CA THR A 86 -2.09 -19.90 -6.77
C THR A 86 -0.95 -20.91 -6.69
N PHE A 87 0.20 -20.53 -6.12
CA PHE A 87 1.44 -21.31 -6.16
C PHE A 87 1.96 -21.77 -4.79
N SER A 88 1.21 -21.51 -3.70
CA SER A 88 1.53 -22.00 -2.34
C SER A 88 0.43 -22.89 -1.81
#